data_AF-A0A351G2K9-F1
#
_entry.id   AF-A0A351G2K9-F1
#
_cell.length_a   1.000
_cell.length_b   1.000
_cell.length_c   1.000
_cell.angle_alpha   90.00
_cell.angle_beta   90.00
_cell.angle_gamma   90.00
#
_symmetry.space_group_name_H-M   'P 1'
#
loop_
_entity.id
_entity.type
_entity.pdbx_description
1 polymer ?
#
loop_
_entity_poly.entity_id
_entity_poly.type
_entity_poly.pdbx_seq_one_letter_code
_entity_poly.pdbx_strand_id
1 'polypeptide(L)'
;MMWKQYLQPTTIDQVLDALAAGKGSARIIAGATDLILELEAKMHPDVDTLIDVTRIPDLDLITLDEDGMIHLGPMVTHNDCAGSKLILEQGFPLAQACWEVGAPQIRNRGTVAGNLITASPANDTITPLMALGASLRLRSLRGERTVVLSDFFTGVRKTVLEPDEMLVDIFFPGLKNGHRGMFYKVGLRKAQAISVLNLAAVLSFKDQVVTRAAVTLGAVAPTIVHARAAEEFLIGKKLDQAVIEQAANLTVEASRPIDDLRGTAAYRRYMVGVIAKRTFTCLAEGTQAADYPKAPPMLASKGAKGRLSAATASNGSVEPIETIINGTAYRFETGHDKTLLHLLREEALLTGTKEGCAEGECGACTIFLDGKAVMSCLVPAPRAHQAQIVTVEGLQQGEKLHPVQQTFIEDAAVQCGYCTPGFVMSAAKLLEEIPVPSREQIQFALTGNLCRCTGYYKIIQAVEDAAKVRIGDE
;
A
#
# COMPACT_ATOMS: atom_id res chain seq x y z
N MET A 1 -23.37 4.32 -12.22
CA MET A 1 -23.07 4.99 -10.95
C MET A 1 -22.45 3.98 -10.02
N MET A 2 -21.22 4.23 -9.56
CA MET A 2 -20.52 3.33 -8.62
C MET A 2 -21.03 3.47 -7.18
N TRP A 3 -21.60 4.63 -6.84
CA TRP A 3 -22.27 4.93 -5.57
C TRP A 3 -23.30 6.06 -5.80
N LYS A 4 -24.19 6.31 -4.84
CA LYS A 4 -25.17 7.41 -4.86
C LYS A 4 -24.79 8.55 -3.91
N GLN A 5 -24.20 8.22 -2.78
CA GLN A 5 -23.80 9.17 -1.74
C GLN A 5 -22.32 9.00 -1.39
N TYR A 6 -21.66 10.11 -1.06
CA TYR A 6 -20.27 10.14 -0.67
C TYR A 6 -20.10 11.10 0.52
N LEU A 7 -19.87 10.58 1.72
CA LEU A 7 -19.76 11.34 2.96
C LEU A 7 -18.29 11.56 3.29
N GLN A 8 -17.94 12.77 3.75
CA GLN A 8 -16.59 13.13 4.19
C GLN A 8 -16.58 13.54 5.66
N PRO A 9 -16.76 12.60 6.61
CA PRO A 9 -16.72 12.92 8.03
C PRO A 9 -15.33 13.41 8.45
N THR A 10 -15.29 14.22 9.51
CA THR A 10 -14.05 14.74 10.11
C THR A 10 -13.76 14.14 11.48
N THR A 11 -14.63 13.24 11.97
CA THR A 11 -14.48 12.53 13.24
C THR A 11 -14.89 11.07 13.10
N ILE A 12 -14.34 10.19 13.96
CA ILE A 12 -14.74 8.79 14.00
C ILE A 12 -16.23 8.66 14.37
N ASP A 13 -16.75 9.48 15.27
CA ASP A 13 -18.15 9.39 15.72
C ASP A 13 -19.13 9.56 14.55
N GLN A 14 -18.87 10.54 13.67
CA GLN A 14 -19.65 10.73 12.45
C GLN A 14 -19.59 9.52 11.49
N VAL A 15 -18.45 8.82 11.44
CA VAL A 15 -18.34 7.57 10.66
C VAL A 15 -19.25 6.50 11.24
N LEU A 16 -19.23 6.32 12.57
CA LEU A 16 -20.04 5.31 13.24
C LEU A 16 -21.53 5.59 13.12
N ASP A 17 -21.94 6.86 13.24
CA ASP A 17 -23.31 7.30 12.98
C ASP A 17 -23.75 6.97 11.54
N ALA A 18 -22.90 7.27 10.56
CA ALA A 18 -23.19 6.99 9.15
C ALA A 18 -23.28 5.49 8.84
N LEU A 19 -22.41 4.66 9.42
CA LEU A 19 -22.46 3.20 9.29
C LEU A 19 -23.74 2.62 9.91
N ALA A 20 -24.09 3.07 11.12
CA ALA A 20 -25.31 2.64 11.80
C ALA A 20 -26.57 3.05 11.03
N ALA A 21 -26.60 4.26 10.46
CA ALA A 21 -27.69 4.75 9.63
C ALA A 21 -27.82 3.96 8.31
N GLY A 22 -26.70 3.59 7.70
CA GLY A 22 -26.66 2.84 6.44
C GLY A 22 -27.11 1.38 6.55
N LYS A 23 -27.16 0.78 7.74
CA LYS A 23 -27.63 -0.60 7.97
C LYS A 23 -27.02 -1.63 7.00
N GLY A 24 -25.74 -1.46 6.66
CA GLY A 24 -24.99 -2.32 5.74
C GLY A 24 -24.91 -1.85 4.28
N SER A 25 -25.65 -0.81 3.87
CA SER A 25 -25.50 -0.18 2.54
C SER A 25 -24.40 0.89 2.49
N ALA A 26 -23.90 1.32 3.65
CA ALA A 26 -22.81 2.26 3.77
C ALA A 26 -21.47 1.53 3.98
N ARG A 27 -20.42 1.99 3.30
CA ARG A 27 -19.09 1.39 3.40
C ARG A 27 -18.00 2.44 3.56
N ILE A 28 -17.07 2.20 4.47
CA ILE A 28 -15.88 3.02 4.63
C ILE A 28 -15.01 2.92 3.36
N ILE A 29 -14.50 4.06 2.91
CA ILE A 29 -13.44 4.16 1.91
C ILE A 29 -12.23 4.88 2.50
N ALA A 30 -11.07 4.25 2.39
CA ALA A 30 -9.77 4.79 2.81
C ALA A 30 -8.89 5.05 1.59
N GLY A 31 -7.92 4.16 1.34
CA GLY A 31 -7.07 4.17 0.15
C GLY A 31 -7.78 3.93 -1.18
N ALA A 32 -8.92 3.22 -1.13
CA ALA A 32 -9.78 2.89 -2.26
C ALA A 32 -9.19 1.92 -3.31
N THR A 33 -7.94 1.46 -3.13
CA THR A 33 -7.17 0.71 -4.12
C THR A 33 -7.71 -0.67 -4.47
N ASP A 34 -8.54 -1.26 -3.61
CA ASP A 34 -9.31 -2.47 -3.88
C ASP A 34 -10.80 -2.17 -4.12
N LEU A 35 -11.38 -1.33 -3.25
CA LEU A 35 -12.83 -1.10 -3.22
C LEU A 35 -13.40 -0.55 -4.52
N ILE A 36 -12.68 0.34 -5.21
CA ILE A 36 -13.16 0.92 -6.47
C ILE A 36 -13.30 -0.15 -7.54
N LEU A 37 -12.32 -1.04 -7.65
CA LEU A 37 -12.37 -2.16 -8.59
C LEU A 37 -13.51 -3.12 -8.26
N GLU A 38 -13.75 -3.37 -6.97
CA GLU A 38 -14.88 -4.20 -6.53
C GLU A 38 -16.24 -3.57 -6.85
N LEU A 39 -16.37 -2.25 -6.73
CA LEU A 39 -17.60 -1.53 -7.09
C LEU A 39 -17.82 -1.53 -8.61
N GLU A 40 -16.77 -1.30 -9.41
CA GLU A 40 -16.84 -1.40 -10.88
C GLU A 40 -17.21 -2.81 -11.35
N ALA A 41 -16.63 -3.84 -10.71
CA ALA A 41 -16.96 -5.24 -10.93
C ALA A 41 -18.33 -5.65 -10.33
N LYS A 42 -19.07 -4.72 -9.71
CA LYS A 42 -20.39 -4.93 -9.09
C LYS A 42 -20.41 -6.02 -8.02
N MET A 43 -19.31 -6.17 -7.28
CA MET A 43 -19.19 -7.13 -6.18
C MET A 43 -19.96 -6.71 -4.92
N HIS A 44 -20.34 -5.43 -4.82
CA HIS A 44 -21.12 -4.86 -3.71
C HIS A 44 -22.37 -4.15 -4.23
N PRO A 45 -23.37 -4.88 -4.76
CA PRO A 45 -24.54 -4.27 -5.40
C PRO A 45 -25.43 -3.47 -4.43
N ASP A 46 -25.35 -3.80 -3.14
CA ASP A 46 -26.15 -3.16 -2.08
C ASP A 46 -25.49 -1.91 -1.51
N VAL A 47 -24.23 -1.61 -1.88
CA VAL A 47 -23.53 -0.42 -1.42
C VAL A 47 -23.94 0.79 -2.25
N ASP A 48 -24.55 1.78 -1.60
CA ASP A 48 -24.93 3.04 -2.24
C ASP A 48 -24.27 4.27 -1.61
N THR A 49 -23.65 4.11 -0.44
CA THR A 49 -23.06 5.20 0.33
C THR A 49 -21.61 4.87 0.66
N LEU A 50 -20.69 5.77 0.28
CA LEU A 50 -19.28 5.69 0.67
C LEU A 50 -18.98 6.69 1.78
N ILE A 51 -18.21 6.27 2.78
CA ILE A 51 -17.79 7.11 3.91
C ILE A 51 -16.27 7.27 3.86
N ASP A 52 -15.80 8.41 3.39
CA ASP A 52 -14.39 8.72 3.20
C ASP A 52 -13.73 9.17 4.50
N VAL A 53 -12.88 8.31 5.05
CA VAL A 53 -12.17 8.54 6.31
C VAL A 53 -10.82 9.24 6.12
N THR A 54 -10.45 9.58 4.89
CA THR A 54 -9.13 10.18 4.58
C THR A 54 -8.97 11.61 5.09
N ARG A 55 -10.04 12.22 5.61
CA ARG A 55 -10.07 13.60 6.15
C ARG A 55 -10.03 13.67 7.67
N ILE A 56 -10.14 12.53 8.34
CA ILE A 56 -10.13 12.50 9.80
C ILE A 56 -8.68 12.70 10.26
N PRO A 57 -8.40 13.71 11.10
CA PRO A 57 -7.04 13.98 11.56
C PRO A 57 -6.48 12.82 12.38
N ASP A 58 -5.16 12.71 12.38
CA ASP A 58 -4.36 11.81 13.23
C ASP A 58 -4.62 10.30 13.04
N LEU A 59 -5.43 9.90 12.05
CA LEU A 59 -5.62 8.48 11.70
C LEU A 59 -4.43 7.87 10.93
N ASP A 60 -3.47 8.68 10.50
CA ASP A 60 -2.27 8.27 9.75
C ASP A 60 -1.01 8.20 10.64
N LEU A 61 -1.19 8.17 11.96
CA LEU A 61 -0.10 8.14 12.92
C LEU A 61 0.42 6.71 13.16
N ILE A 62 1.74 6.62 13.29
CA ILE A 62 2.47 5.46 13.79
C ILE A 62 3.09 5.88 15.12
N THR A 63 2.72 5.22 16.22
CA THR A 63 3.20 5.59 17.57
C THR A 63 3.72 4.37 18.33
N LEU A 64 4.51 4.62 19.37
CA LEU A 64 4.99 3.62 20.33
C LEU A 64 4.53 4.06 21.71
N ASP A 65 3.80 3.20 22.42
CA ASP A 65 3.33 3.48 23.77
C ASP A 65 4.37 3.13 24.86
N GLU A 66 4.01 3.38 26.12
CA GLU A 66 4.88 3.13 27.28
C GLU A 66 5.13 1.63 27.55
N ASP A 67 4.21 0.76 27.11
CA ASP A 67 4.32 -0.70 27.22
C ASP A 67 5.19 -1.32 26.11
N GLY A 68 5.59 -0.51 25.12
CA GLY A 68 6.36 -0.92 23.96
C GLY A 68 5.51 -1.55 22.86
N MET A 69 4.23 -1.20 22.80
CA MET A 69 3.31 -1.54 21.72
C MET A 69 3.38 -0.47 20.63
N ILE A 70 3.51 -0.91 19.39
CA ILE A 70 3.40 -0.06 18.21
C ILE A 70 1.94 0.01 17.82
N HIS A 71 1.44 1.22 17.56
CA HIS A 71 0.08 1.49 17.10
C HIS A 71 0.12 2.06 15.68
N LEU A 72 -0.74 1.53 14.80
CA LEU A 72 -0.97 2.04 13.46
C LEU A 72 -2.42 2.51 13.36
N GLY A 73 -2.60 3.80 13.11
CA GLY A 73 -3.90 4.33 12.76
C GLY A 73 -4.43 3.77 11.43
N PRO A 74 -5.76 3.80 11.20
CA PRO A 74 -6.39 3.14 10.05
C PRO A 74 -6.05 3.78 8.70
N MET A 75 -5.53 5.02 8.70
CA MET A 75 -5.06 5.73 7.52
C MET A 75 -3.56 5.59 7.27
N VAL A 76 -2.82 4.85 8.10
CA VAL A 76 -1.40 4.53 7.85
C VAL A 76 -1.27 3.76 6.54
N THR A 77 -0.57 4.37 5.57
CA THR A 77 -0.36 3.78 4.25
C THR A 77 0.80 2.78 4.25
N HIS A 78 0.89 1.95 3.22
CA HIS A 78 2.04 1.06 3.05
C HIS A 78 3.35 1.85 2.93
N ASN A 79 3.36 3.02 2.28
CA ASN A 79 4.57 3.86 2.22
C ASN A 79 4.93 4.46 3.59
N ASP A 80 3.94 4.83 4.41
CA ASP A 80 4.22 5.32 5.76
C ASP A 80 4.92 4.25 6.60
N CYS A 81 4.50 2.98 6.51
CA CYS A 81 5.20 1.86 7.15
C CYS A 81 6.58 1.59 6.56
N ALA A 82 6.72 1.58 5.23
CA ALA A 82 7.99 1.29 4.55
C ALA A 82 9.07 2.36 4.82
N GLY A 83 8.66 3.62 5.00
CA GLY A 83 9.55 4.75 5.31
C GLY A 83 9.68 5.08 6.80
N SER A 84 8.92 4.43 7.68
CA SER A 84 8.93 4.76 9.12
C SER A 84 10.15 4.19 9.81
N LYS A 85 10.96 5.06 10.42
CA LYS A 85 12.09 4.66 11.27
C LYS A 85 11.67 3.70 12.39
N LEU A 86 10.54 3.98 13.04
CA LEU A 86 10.03 3.12 14.12
C LEU A 86 9.69 1.71 13.61
N ILE A 87 9.04 1.60 12.45
CA ILE A 87 8.72 0.29 11.86
C ILE A 87 9.99 -0.40 11.35
N LEU A 88 10.94 0.33 10.76
CA LEU A 88 12.22 -0.25 10.34
C LEU A 88 13.01 -0.84 11.51
N GLU A 89 12.98 -0.19 12.68
CA GLU A 89 13.70 -0.65 13.87
C GLU A 89 12.96 -1.74 14.65
N GLN A 90 11.64 -1.60 14.82
CA GLN A 90 10.85 -2.42 15.75
C GLN A 90 9.71 -3.20 15.09
N GLY A 91 9.53 -3.10 13.78
CA GLY A 91 8.50 -3.79 13.01
C GLY A 91 9.02 -4.24 11.64
N PHE A 92 10.32 -4.51 11.52
CA PHE A 92 11.01 -4.67 10.24
C PHE A 92 10.31 -5.59 9.20
N PRO A 93 9.81 -6.80 9.54
CA PRO A 93 9.10 -7.63 8.57
C PRO A 93 7.82 -6.97 8.00
N LEU A 94 7.17 -6.06 8.76
CA LEU A 94 6.07 -5.26 8.25
C LEU A 94 6.54 -4.20 7.25
N ALA A 95 7.68 -3.54 7.50
CA ALA A 95 8.27 -2.60 6.54
C ALA A 95 8.60 -3.31 5.21
N GLN A 96 9.21 -4.50 5.28
CA GLN A 96 9.50 -5.33 4.11
C GLN A 96 8.23 -5.67 3.32
N ALA A 97 7.19 -6.17 4.00
CA ALA A 97 5.92 -6.49 3.34
C ALA A 97 5.28 -5.24 2.70
N CYS A 98 5.20 -4.14 3.44
CA CYS A 98 4.64 -2.90 2.93
C CYS A 98 5.40 -2.39 1.70
N TRP A 99 6.73 -2.48 1.70
CA TRP A 99 7.56 -2.08 0.56
C TRP A 99 7.27 -2.85 -0.73
N GLU A 100 6.89 -4.12 -0.61
CA GLU A 100 6.57 -5.00 -1.74
C GLU A 100 5.10 -4.98 -2.19
N VAL A 101 4.24 -4.20 -1.51
CA VAL A 101 2.85 -4.03 -1.93
C VAL A 101 2.79 -3.15 -3.18
N GLY A 102 2.17 -3.66 -4.25
CA GLY A 102 1.85 -2.91 -5.46
C GLY A 102 3.04 -2.13 -6.05
N ALA A 103 2.77 -0.88 -6.43
CA ALA A 103 3.75 0.12 -6.85
C ALA A 103 3.77 1.31 -5.86
N PRO A 104 4.80 2.18 -5.89
CA PRO A 104 4.86 3.34 -5.00
C PRO A 104 3.58 4.18 -4.98
N GLN A 105 2.92 4.36 -6.13
CA GLN A 105 1.68 5.14 -6.24
C GLN A 105 0.49 4.47 -5.55
N ILE A 106 0.41 3.13 -5.61
CA ILE A 106 -0.58 2.35 -4.87
C ILE A 106 -0.31 2.48 -3.38
N ARG A 107 0.96 2.37 -2.96
CA ARG A 107 1.35 2.47 -1.55
C ARG A 107 1.16 3.84 -0.92
N ASN A 108 1.08 4.91 -1.73
CA ASN A 108 0.73 6.25 -1.25
C ASN A 108 -0.75 6.39 -0.85
N ARG A 109 -1.59 5.41 -1.19
CA ARG A 109 -3.04 5.41 -0.89
C ARG A 109 -3.47 4.18 -0.11
N GLY A 110 -3.05 2.99 -0.53
CA GLY A 110 -3.37 1.72 0.12
C GLY A 110 -2.94 1.72 1.59
N THR A 111 -3.89 1.48 2.49
CA THR A 111 -3.66 1.48 3.94
C THR A 111 -3.48 0.06 4.45
N VAL A 112 -2.70 -0.08 5.53
CA VAL A 112 -2.53 -1.38 6.20
C VAL A 112 -3.88 -1.90 6.71
N ALA A 113 -4.72 -1.03 7.28
CA ALA A 113 -6.07 -1.40 7.72
C ALA A 113 -6.96 -1.86 6.57
N GLY A 114 -6.98 -1.13 5.44
CA GLY A 114 -7.72 -1.54 4.25
C GLY A 114 -7.25 -2.90 3.75
N ASN A 115 -5.94 -3.14 3.74
CA ASN A 115 -5.35 -4.42 3.38
C ASN A 115 -5.83 -5.57 4.31
N LEU A 116 -5.92 -5.34 5.63
CA LEU A 116 -6.51 -6.33 6.56
C LEU A 116 -8.00 -6.57 6.28
N ILE A 117 -8.79 -5.51 6.13
CA ILE A 117 -10.25 -5.58 5.97
C ILE A 117 -10.64 -6.30 4.67
N THR A 118 -9.86 -6.11 3.59
CA THR A 118 -10.04 -6.84 2.34
C THR A 118 -9.92 -8.36 2.53
N ALA A 119 -9.13 -8.82 3.51
CA ALA A 119 -8.98 -10.22 3.90
C ALA A 119 -8.64 -11.17 2.73
N SER A 120 -7.87 -10.67 1.75
CA SER A 120 -7.35 -11.53 0.69
C SER A 120 -6.22 -12.41 1.24
N PRO A 121 -6.20 -13.72 0.94
CA PRO A 121 -5.11 -14.60 1.38
C PRO A 121 -3.75 -14.24 0.79
N ALA A 122 -3.73 -13.43 -0.28
CA ALA A 122 -2.52 -12.96 -0.94
C ALA A 122 -2.06 -11.58 -0.46
N ASN A 123 -2.73 -11.00 0.53
CA ASN A 123 -2.35 -9.72 1.09
C ASN A 123 -1.09 -9.84 1.94
N ASP A 124 -0.09 -9.04 1.60
CA ASP A 124 1.28 -9.23 2.09
C ASP A 124 1.46 -8.81 3.55
N THR A 125 0.73 -7.79 4.03
CA THR A 125 0.95 -7.27 5.39
C THR A 125 0.30 -8.12 6.47
N ILE A 126 -0.58 -9.07 6.12
CA ILE A 126 -1.25 -9.91 7.12
C ILE A 126 -0.26 -10.89 7.78
N THR A 127 0.65 -11.52 7.02
CA THR A 127 1.65 -12.45 7.58
C THR A 127 2.56 -11.81 8.61
N PRO A 128 3.27 -10.68 8.36
CA PRO A 128 4.13 -10.08 9.37
C PRO A 128 3.34 -9.59 10.58
N LEU A 129 2.15 -9.00 10.41
CA LEU A 129 1.32 -8.58 11.55
C LEU A 129 0.89 -9.76 12.41
N MET A 130 0.52 -10.89 11.78
CA MET A 130 0.18 -12.11 12.51
C MET A 130 1.40 -12.69 13.24
N ALA A 131 2.58 -12.71 12.61
CA ALA A 131 3.82 -13.16 13.24
C ALA A 131 4.29 -12.22 14.38
N LEU A 132 4.01 -10.92 14.27
CA LEU A 132 4.26 -9.93 15.32
C LEU A 132 3.26 -10.02 16.49
N GLY A 133 2.19 -10.80 16.37
CA GLY A 133 1.18 -10.95 17.40
C GLY A 133 0.22 -9.75 17.49
N ALA A 134 -0.15 -9.18 16.33
CA ALA A 134 -1.04 -8.02 16.28
C ALA A 134 -2.46 -8.30 16.79
N SER A 135 -3.07 -7.24 17.31
CA SER A 135 -4.48 -7.15 17.67
C SER A 135 -5.09 -5.89 17.05
N LEU A 136 -6.40 -5.92 16.88
CA LEU A 136 -7.19 -4.88 16.25
C LEU A 136 -8.16 -4.29 17.26
N ARG A 137 -8.30 -2.97 17.29
CA ARG A 137 -9.36 -2.28 18.02
C ARG A 137 -10.48 -1.93 17.05
N LEU A 138 -11.67 -2.44 17.33
CA LEU A 138 -12.90 -2.19 16.55
C LEU A 138 -13.86 -1.37 17.40
N ARG A 139 -14.46 -0.34 16.79
CA ARG A 139 -15.40 0.57 17.47
C ARG A 139 -16.71 0.65 16.70
N SER A 140 -17.81 0.69 17.43
CA SER A 140 -19.17 1.00 16.94
C SER A 140 -19.89 1.90 17.94
N LEU A 141 -21.13 2.29 17.64
CA LEU A 141 -21.99 2.99 18.61
C LEU A 141 -22.32 2.13 19.85
N ARG A 142 -22.19 0.80 19.75
CA ARG A 142 -22.42 -0.15 20.84
C ARG A 142 -21.25 -0.20 21.84
N GLY A 143 -20.09 0.28 21.44
CA GLY A 143 -18.87 0.26 22.25
C GLY A 143 -17.63 -0.12 21.45
N GLU A 144 -16.57 -0.48 22.17
CA GLU A 144 -15.27 -0.86 21.61
C GLU A 144 -14.93 -2.30 22.00
N ARG A 145 -14.29 -3.04 21.09
CA ARG A 145 -13.74 -4.36 21.37
C ARG A 145 -12.39 -4.58 20.72
N THR A 146 -11.59 -5.44 21.35
CA THR A 146 -10.30 -5.89 20.81
C THR A 146 -10.44 -7.29 20.22
N VAL A 147 -9.87 -7.51 19.04
CA VAL A 147 -9.82 -8.80 18.36
C VAL A 147 -8.37 -9.14 18.06
N VAL A 148 -7.90 -10.33 18.47
CA VAL A 148 -6.59 -10.84 18.08
C VAL A 148 -6.59 -11.10 16.58
N LEU A 149 -5.54 -10.70 15.85
CA LEU A 149 -5.54 -10.76 14.39
C LEU A 149 -5.75 -12.18 13.83
N SER A 150 -5.32 -13.23 14.54
CA SER A 150 -5.56 -14.63 14.15
C SER A 150 -7.04 -14.99 14.07
N ASP A 151 -7.87 -14.33 14.89
CA ASP A 151 -9.29 -14.63 15.04
C ASP A 151 -10.15 -13.69 14.19
N PHE A 152 -9.52 -12.72 13.51
CA PHE A 152 -10.22 -11.73 12.69
C PHE A 152 -10.74 -12.30 11.37
N PHE A 153 -10.07 -13.31 10.81
CA PHE A 153 -10.38 -13.87 9.50
C PHE A 153 -11.20 -15.16 9.61
N THR A 154 -12.37 -15.19 8.98
CA THR A 154 -13.26 -16.36 8.96
C THR A 154 -13.26 -17.11 7.63
N GLY A 155 -12.56 -16.59 6.62
CA GLY A 155 -12.38 -17.20 5.31
C GLY A 155 -11.83 -16.21 4.28
N VAL A 156 -11.80 -16.62 3.02
CA VAL A 156 -11.34 -15.78 1.90
C VAL A 156 -12.22 -14.54 1.80
N ARG A 157 -11.63 -13.36 1.99
CA ARG A 157 -12.30 -12.05 1.96
C ARG A 157 -13.46 -11.94 2.96
N LYS A 158 -13.37 -12.65 4.09
CA LYS A 158 -14.37 -12.65 5.16
C LYS A 158 -13.70 -12.40 6.51
N THR A 159 -14.30 -11.50 7.28
CA THR A 159 -13.80 -11.09 8.59
C THR A 159 -14.92 -11.17 9.63
N VAL A 160 -14.58 -10.96 10.90
CA VAL A 160 -15.54 -10.79 12.01
C VAL A 160 -16.01 -9.33 12.17
N LEU A 161 -15.63 -8.44 11.26
CA LEU A 161 -16.01 -7.02 11.31
C LEU A 161 -17.51 -6.89 11.01
N GLU A 162 -18.26 -6.30 11.94
CA GLU A 162 -19.69 -6.05 11.76
C GLU A 162 -19.93 -4.82 10.86
N PRO A 163 -21.09 -4.72 10.17
CA PRO A 163 -21.37 -3.62 9.25
C PRO A 163 -21.37 -2.21 9.89
N ASP A 164 -21.58 -2.11 11.21
CA ASP A 164 -21.58 -0.86 11.99
C ASP A 164 -20.23 -0.58 12.69
N GLU A 165 -19.20 -1.39 12.43
CA GLU A 165 -17.89 -1.26 13.05
C GLU A 165 -16.85 -0.60 12.15
N MET A 166 -15.97 0.18 12.78
CA MET A 166 -14.76 0.73 12.20
C MET A 166 -13.53 0.15 12.92
N LEU A 167 -12.52 -0.28 12.16
CA LEU A 167 -11.19 -0.53 12.69
C LEU A 167 -10.54 0.82 12.99
N VAL A 168 -10.17 1.06 14.26
CA VAL A 168 -9.61 2.33 14.72
C VAL A 168 -8.14 2.24 15.13
N ASP A 169 -7.61 1.03 15.37
CA ASP A 169 -6.20 0.84 15.71
C ASP A 169 -5.73 -0.59 15.36
N ILE A 170 -4.49 -0.70 14.88
CA ILE A 170 -3.75 -1.96 14.73
C ILE A 170 -2.55 -1.87 15.66
N PHE A 171 -2.44 -2.77 16.63
CA PHE A 171 -1.36 -2.70 17.60
C PHE A 171 -0.67 -4.03 17.84
N PHE A 172 0.65 -3.99 18.02
CA PHE A 172 1.51 -5.17 18.20
C PHE A 172 2.76 -4.82 19.01
N PRO A 173 3.36 -5.78 19.74
CA PRO A 173 4.60 -5.53 20.47
C PRO A 173 5.75 -5.20 19.52
N GLY A 174 6.47 -4.12 19.80
CA GLY A 174 7.70 -3.79 19.09
C GLY A 174 8.77 -4.86 19.27
N LEU A 175 9.52 -5.16 18.21
CA LEU A 175 10.69 -6.02 18.28
C LEU A 175 11.77 -5.37 19.13
N LYS A 176 12.22 -6.09 20.17
CA LYS A 176 13.26 -5.66 21.11
C LYS A 176 14.61 -6.29 20.76
N ASN A 177 15.67 -5.90 21.47
CA ASN A 177 16.97 -6.54 21.35
C ASN A 177 16.87 -8.07 21.52
N GLY A 178 17.50 -8.80 20.61
CA GLY A 178 17.43 -10.26 20.57
C GLY A 178 16.24 -10.81 19.76
N HIS A 179 15.29 -9.98 19.33
CA HIS A 179 14.30 -10.38 18.34
C HIS A 179 14.82 -10.11 16.93
N ARG A 180 14.47 -10.99 15.98
CA ARG A 180 14.75 -10.81 14.56
C ARG A 180 13.51 -11.23 13.78
N GLY A 181 13.11 -10.41 12.81
CA GLY A 181 11.95 -10.66 11.97
C GLY A 181 12.29 -10.48 10.49
N MET A 182 11.71 -11.32 9.64
CA MET A 182 11.88 -11.22 8.19
C MET A 182 10.58 -11.60 7.48
N PHE A 183 10.24 -10.84 6.44
CA PHE A 183 9.21 -11.17 5.46
C PHE A 183 9.87 -11.52 4.12
N TYR A 184 9.31 -12.50 3.42
CA TYR A 184 9.76 -12.92 2.11
C TYR A 184 8.57 -13.19 1.21
N LYS A 185 8.56 -12.60 0.01
CA LYS A 185 7.51 -12.77 -0.99
C LYS A 185 8.05 -13.41 -2.27
N VAL A 186 7.22 -14.28 -2.84
CA VAL A 186 7.44 -14.84 -4.17
C VAL A 186 6.32 -14.34 -5.06
N GLY A 187 6.69 -13.57 -6.09
CA GLY A 187 5.80 -13.11 -7.15
C GLY A 187 6.26 -13.57 -8.52
N LEU A 188 5.41 -13.43 -9.54
CA LEU A 188 5.75 -13.72 -10.94
C LEU A 188 6.66 -12.64 -11.58
N ARG A 189 6.75 -11.47 -10.95
CA ARG A 189 7.54 -10.31 -11.38
C ARG A 189 8.10 -9.60 -10.15
N LYS A 190 9.14 -8.79 -10.32
CA LYS A 190 9.84 -8.11 -9.22
C LYS A 190 9.04 -6.98 -8.54
N ALA A 191 8.02 -6.44 -9.20
CA ALA A 191 7.18 -5.37 -8.68
C ALA A 191 5.76 -5.48 -9.23
N GLN A 192 4.78 -4.87 -8.56
CA GLN A 192 3.35 -5.03 -8.85
C GLN A 192 2.90 -6.50 -8.93
N ALA A 193 3.56 -7.42 -8.22
CA ALA A 193 3.15 -8.82 -8.24
C ALA A 193 2.17 -9.10 -7.09
N ILE A 194 1.06 -9.76 -7.41
CA ILE A 194 0.30 -10.48 -6.38
C ILE A 194 1.15 -11.68 -5.95
N SER A 195 1.21 -11.93 -4.64
CA SER A 195 1.96 -13.05 -4.09
C SER A 195 1.46 -14.38 -4.64
N VAL A 196 2.41 -15.16 -5.18
CA VAL A 196 2.27 -16.62 -5.37
C VAL A 196 2.23 -17.26 -3.99
N LEU A 197 3.11 -16.82 -3.10
CA LEU A 197 3.15 -17.12 -1.67
C LEU A 197 4.03 -16.10 -0.96
N ASN A 198 3.81 -15.94 0.34
CA ASN A 198 4.69 -15.17 1.20
C ASN A 198 4.85 -15.87 2.56
N LEU A 199 5.91 -15.52 3.27
CA LEU A 199 6.24 -16.03 4.60
C LEU A 199 6.74 -14.89 5.46
N ALA A 200 6.28 -14.83 6.71
CA ALA A 200 6.91 -14.01 7.74
C ALA A 200 7.34 -14.86 8.93
N ALA A 201 8.57 -14.66 9.39
CA ALA A 201 9.08 -15.30 10.60
C ALA A 201 9.60 -14.25 11.58
N VAL A 202 9.22 -14.39 12.86
CA VAL A 202 9.71 -13.58 13.97
C VAL A 202 10.26 -14.53 15.04
N LEU A 203 11.56 -14.45 15.29
CA LEU A 203 12.27 -15.31 16.22
C LEU A 203 12.91 -14.47 17.33
N SER A 204 12.83 -14.95 18.57
CA SER A 204 13.55 -14.39 19.72
C SER A 204 14.75 -15.26 20.04
N PHE A 205 15.90 -14.66 20.31
CA PHE A 205 17.15 -15.36 20.61
C PHE A 205 17.68 -15.00 21.99
N LYS A 206 18.20 -16.01 22.69
CA LYS A 206 19.07 -15.87 23.86
C LYS A 206 20.30 -16.74 23.62
N ASP A 207 21.50 -16.14 23.59
CA ASP A 207 22.76 -16.86 23.34
C ASP A 207 22.74 -17.75 22.07
N GLN A 208 22.17 -17.21 20.98
CA GLN A 208 21.94 -17.90 19.69
C GLN A 208 20.93 -19.06 19.72
N VAL A 209 20.26 -19.28 20.85
CA VAL A 209 19.18 -20.27 21.00
C VAL A 209 17.83 -19.56 20.85
N VAL A 210 16.94 -20.13 20.04
CA VAL A 210 15.59 -19.61 19.84
C VAL A 210 14.76 -19.82 21.11
N THR A 211 14.13 -18.77 21.63
CA THR A 211 13.27 -18.81 22.83
C THR A 211 11.80 -18.60 22.52
N ARG A 212 11.49 -17.96 21.40
CA ARG A 212 10.13 -17.82 20.83
C ARG A 212 10.23 -17.87 19.31
N ALA A 213 9.23 -18.45 18.68
CA ALA A 213 9.12 -18.51 17.23
C ALA A 213 7.68 -18.27 16.79
N ALA A 214 7.50 -17.41 15.80
CA ALA A 214 6.27 -17.27 15.04
C ALA A 214 6.60 -17.34 13.55
N VAL A 215 5.93 -18.23 12.81
CA VAL A 215 6.15 -18.47 11.38
C VAL A 215 4.79 -18.53 10.71
N THR A 216 4.49 -17.56 9.86
CA THR A 216 3.19 -17.43 9.20
C THR A 216 3.33 -17.48 7.69
N LEU A 217 2.29 -17.99 7.01
CA LEU A 217 2.29 -18.26 5.59
C LEU A 217 1.06 -17.66 4.91
N GLY A 218 1.27 -16.96 3.79
CA GLY A 218 0.23 -16.37 2.96
C GLY A 218 0.16 -16.98 1.55
N ALA A 219 -1.02 -16.86 0.94
CA ALA A 219 -1.39 -17.43 -0.36
C ALA A 219 -1.12 -18.95 -0.51
N VAL A 220 -1.10 -19.68 0.61
CA VAL A 220 -0.96 -21.16 0.63
C VAL A 220 -2.04 -21.86 1.45
N ALA A 221 -3.10 -21.14 1.80
CA ALA A 221 -4.31 -21.62 2.47
C ALA A 221 -5.45 -20.58 2.26
N PRO A 222 -6.71 -20.89 2.61
CA PRO A 222 -7.84 -19.94 2.51
C PRO A 222 -7.70 -18.68 3.38
N THR A 223 -6.85 -18.72 4.41
CA THR A 223 -6.45 -17.58 5.25
C THR A 223 -4.96 -17.67 5.54
N ILE A 224 -4.40 -16.67 6.20
CA ILE A 224 -3.03 -16.76 6.72
C ILE A 224 -2.98 -17.81 7.84
N VAL A 225 -1.94 -18.65 7.83
CA VAL A 225 -1.79 -19.76 8.79
C VAL A 225 -0.44 -19.73 9.48
N HIS A 226 -0.42 -20.16 10.74
CA HIS A 226 0.80 -20.44 11.49
C HIS A 226 1.35 -21.83 11.15
N ALA A 227 2.67 -21.92 10.98
CA ALA A 227 3.39 -23.19 10.92
C ALA A 227 3.75 -23.70 12.32
N ARG A 228 2.72 -24.02 13.13
CA ARG A 228 2.85 -24.37 14.56
C ARG A 228 3.92 -25.43 14.84
N ALA A 229 3.96 -26.50 14.04
CA ALA A 229 4.96 -27.55 14.22
C ALA A 229 6.40 -27.05 14.05
N ALA A 230 6.64 -26.12 13.10
CA ALA A 230 7.94 -25.49 12.94
C ALA A 230 8.26 -24.54 14.10
N GLU A 231 7.28 -23.74 14.55
CA GLU A 231 7.42 -22.85 15.70
C GLU A 231 7.86 -23.61 16.96
N GLU A 232 7.15 -24.69 17.29
CA GLU A 232 7.45 -25.54 18.44
C GLU A 232 8.83 -26.21 18.31
N PHE A 233 9.16 -26.72 17.12
CA PHE A 233 10.44 -27.37 16.88
C PHE A 233 11.63 -26.42 17.05
N LEU A 234 11.49 -25.16 16.64
CA LEU A 234 12.58 -24.18 16.71
C LEU A 234 12.95 -23.80 18.14
N ILE A 235 11.98 -23.77 19.06
CA ILE A 235 12.21 -23.36 20.45
C ILE A 235 13.23 -24.28 21.14
N GLY A 236 14.21 -23.68 21.81
CA GLY A 236 15.30 -24.38 22.51
C GLY A 236 16.46 -24.82 21.60
N LYS A 237 16.45 -24.49 20.30
CA LYS A 237 17.50 -24.88 19.35
C LYS A 237 18.33 -23.70 18.86
N LYS A 238 19.57 -23.99 18.46
CA LYS A 238 20.37 -23.10 17.61
C LYS A 238 20.03 -23.38 16.15
N LEU A 239 20.02 -22.35 15.31
CA LEU A 239 19.70 -22.48 13.88
C LEU A 239 20.92 -22.96 13.08
N ASP A 240 21.35 -24.20 13.30
CA ASP A 240 22.30 -24.87 12.41
C ASP A 240 21.62 -25.40 11.13
N GLN A 241 22.42 -25.91 10.20
CA GLN A 241 21.93 -26.40 8.91
C GLN A 241 20.87 -27.50 9.05
N ALA A 242 21.02 -28.42 10.00
CA ALA A 242 20.08 -29.52 10.18
C ALA A 242 18.75 -29.03 10.79
N VAL A 243 18.82 -28.10 11.75
CA VAL A 243 17.63 -27.46 12.34
C VAL A 243 16.89 -26.63 11.30
N ILE A 244 17.59 -25.85 10.47
CA ILE A 244 17.00 -25.06 9.40
C ILE A 244 16.28 -25.96 8.38
N GLU A 245 16.93 -27.05 7.95
CA GLU A 245 16.36 -28.01 7.01
C GLU A 245 15.06 -28.62 7.56
N GLN A 246 15.07 -29.06 8.82
CA GLN A 246 13.90 -29.67 9.44
C GLN A 246 12.78 -28.66 9.70
N ALA A 247 13.10 -27.45 10.17
CA ALA A 247 12.10 -26.40 10.38
C ALA A 247 11.43 -25.99 9.07
N ALA A 248 12.18 -25.95 7.96
CA ALA A 248 11.62 -25.69 6.63
C ALA A 248 10.66 -26.81 6.19
N ASN A 249 11.00 -28.08 6.42
CA ASN A 249 10.10 -29.21 6.13
C ASN A 249 8.79 -29.11 6.92
N LEU A 250 8.87 -28.82 8.22
CA LEU A 250 7.69 -28.60 9.07
C LEU A 250 6.87 -27.38 8.63
N THR A 251 7.53 -26.36 8.07
CA THR A 251 6.83 -25.19 7.50
C THR A 251 6.03 -25.58 6.25
N VAL A 252 6.56 -26.47 5.40
CA VAL A 252 5.84 -27.00 4.23
C VAL A 252 4.58 -27.78 4.66
N GLU A 253 4.64 -28.52 5.76
CA GLU A 253 3.50 -29.30 6.28
C GLU A 253 2.31 -28.44 6.71
N ALA A 254 2.52 -27.15 6.99
CA ALA A 254 1.44 -26.20 7.30
C ALA A 254 0.72 -25.67 6.05
N SER A 255 1.31 -25.84 4.86
CA SER A 255 0.74 -25.33 3.61
C SER A 255 -0.34 -26.26 3.03
N ARG A 256 -1.43 -25.68 2.54
CA ARG A 256 -2.54 -26.36 1.82
C ARG A 256 -2.92 -25.58 0.55
N PRO A 257 -1.98 -25.33 -0.39
CA PRO A 257 -2.24 -24.50 -1.55
C PRO A 257 -3.12 -25.20 -2.59
N ILE A 258 -3.74 -24.39 -3.45
CA ILE A 258 -4.47 -24.82 -4.64
C ILE A 258 -3.71 -24.45 -5.91
N ASP A 259 -4.07 -25.08 -7.04
CA ASP A 259 -3.65 -24.63 -8.36
C ASP A 259 -4.41 -23.36 -8.75
N ASP A 260 -3.71 -22.40 -9.37
CA ASP A 260 -4.34 -21.25 -10.04
C ASP A 260 -3.42 -20.69 -11.16
N LEU A 261 -3.80 -19.55 -11.73
CA LEU A 261 -3.05 -18.86 -12.78
C LEU A 261 -1.62 -18.46 -12.37
N ARG A 262 -1.34 -18.31 -11.07
CA ARG A 262 -0.05 -17.86 -10.53
C ARG A 262 0.91 -19.02 -10.27
N GLY A 263 0.42 -20.26 -10.22
CA GLY A 263 1.26 -21.43 -10.09
C GLY A 263 0.54 -22.62 -9.47
N THR A 264 1.11 -23.81 -9.69
CA THR A 264 0.57 -25.06 -9.16
C THR A 264 0.76 -25.17 -7.65
N ALA A 265 -0.10 -25.93 -6.99
CA ALA A 265 0.01 -26.31 -5.58
C ALA A 265 1.35 -27.00 -5.30
N ALA A 266 1.81 -27.85 -6.22
CA ALA A 266 3.12 -28.51 -6.11
C ALA A 266 4.28 -27.49 -6.11
N TYR A 267 4.26 -26.52 -7.02
CA TYR A 267 5.26 -25.45 -7.06
C TYR A 267 5.22 -24.59 -5.78
N ARG A 268 4.04 -24.21 -5.32
CA ARG A 268 3.87 -23.44 -4.07
C ARG A 268 4.43 -24.19 -2.87
N ARG A 269 4.12 -25.48 -2.71
CA ARG A 269 4.65 -26.32 -1.62
C ARG A 269 6.17 -26.40 -1.65
N TYR A 270 6.76 -26.63 -2.83
CA TYR A 270 8.21 -26.65 -2.99
C TYR A 270 8.83 -25.30 -2.58
N MET A 271 8.26 -24.20 -3.08
CA MET A 271 8.76 -22.87 -2.83
C MET A 271 8.62 -22.44 -1.35
N VAL A 272 7.60 -22.89 -0.62
CA VAL A 272 7.52 -22.68 0.85
C VAL A 272 8.78 -23.21 1.53
N GLY A 273 9.23 -24.42 1.18
CA GLY A 273 10.46 -24.99 1.76
C GLY A 273 11.69 -24.16 1.41
N VAL A 274 11.81 -23.71 0.16
CA VAL A 274 12.94 -22.87 -0.29
C VAL A 274 12.99 -21.55 0.47
N ILE A 275 11.87 -20.83 0.57
CA ILE A 275 11.87 -19.53 1.24
C ILE A 275 11.96 -19.65 2.76
N ALA A 276 11.45 -20.73 3.36
CA ALA A 276 11.62 -21.01 4.78
C ALA A 276 13.10 -21.19 5.12
N LYS A 277 13.84 -21.99 4.33
CA LYS A 277 15.30 -22.15 4.52
C LYS A 277 16.02 -20.81 4.44
N ARG A 278 15.79 -20.03 3.38
CA ARG A 278 16.40 -18.70 3.21
C ARG A 278 16.11 -17.79 4.39
N THR A 279 14.85 -17.76 4.82
CA THR A 279 14.41 -16.93 5.95
C THR A 279 15.13 -17.32 7.24
N PHE A 280 15.16 -18.62 7.59
CA PHE A 280 15.83 -19.07 8.80
C PHE A 280 17.34 -18.87 8.75
N THR A 281 17.99 -19.06 7.59
CA THR A 281 19.41 -18.74 7.40
C THR A 281 19.68 -17.26 7.65
N CYS A 282 18.94 -16.36 7.01
CA CYS A 282 19.11 -14.91 7.21
C CYS A 282 18.88 -14.50 8.67
N LEU A 283 17.87 -15.07 9.33
CA LEU A 283 17.60 -14.80 10.74
C LEU A 283 18.67 -15.37 11.68
N ALA A 284 19.29 -16.51 11.35
CA ALA A 284 20.41 -17.07 12.10
C ALA A 284 21.64 -16.14 12.02
N GLU A 285 21.95 -15.66 10.82
CA GLU A 285 23.10 -14.81 10.54
C GLU A 285 22.89 -13.34 10.94
N GLY A 286 21.64 -12.91 11.12
CA GLY A 286 21.31 -11.51 11.39
C GLY A 286 21.40 -10.61 10.16
N THR A 287 21.21 -11.18 8.97
CA THR A 287 21.37 -10.51 7.66
C THR A 287 20.03 -10.09 7.04
N GLN A 288 18.91 -10.18 7.77
CA GLN A 288 17.56 -9.91 7.25
C GLN A 288 17.37 -8.52 6.61
N ALA A 289 18.18 -7.53 6.99
CA ALA A 289 18.10 -6.16 6.48
C ALA A 289 19.02 -5.88 5.28
N ALA A 290 19.82 -6.86 4.81
CA ALA A 290 20.86 -6.64 3.81
C ALA A 290 20.32 -6.10 2.46
N ASP A 291 19.15 -6.60 2.04
CA ASP A 291 18.56 -6.25 0.73
C ASP A 291 17.54 -5.10 0.81
N TYR A 292 17.30 -4.53 2.00
CA TYR A 292 16.35 -3.43 2.13
C TYR A 292 17.00 -2.10 1.68
N PRO A 293 16.34 -1.33 0.81
CA PRO A 293 16.89 -0.07 0.31
C PRO A 293 17.08 0.94 1.45
N LYS A 294 18.24 1.58 1.50
CA LYS A 294 18.54 2.63 2.50
C LYS A 294 17.67 3.88 2.33
N ALA A 295 17.36 4.23 1.09
CA ALA A 295 16.49 5.34 0.71
C ALA A 295 15.46 4.82 -0.32
N PRO A 296 14.40 4.15 0.14
CA PRO A 296 13.39 3.61 -0.75
C PRO A 296 12.60 4.74 -1.42
N PRO A 297 12.46 4.78 -2.76
CA PRO A 297 11.61 5.76 -3.44
C PRO A 297 10.13 5.65 -3.02
N MET A 298 9.62 6.68 -2.34
CA MET A 298 8.22 6.78 -1.90
C MET A 298 7.30 7.42 -2.95
N LEU A 299 7.87 8.23 -3.84
CA LEU A 299 7.14 9.15 -4.71
C LEU A 299 6.21 10.08 -3.92
N ALA A 300 6.76 10.70 -2.87
CA ALA A 300 6.03 11.65 -2.03
C ALA A 300 6.92 12.83 -1.65
N SER A 301 6.34 14.03 -1.63
CA SER A 301 7.04 15.23 -1.18
C SER A 301 7.42 15.13 0.31
N LYS A 302 8.56 15.70 0.69
CA LYS A 302 8.97 15.77 2.10
C LYS A 302 7.91 16.52 2.91
N GLY A 303 7.39 15.89 3.96
CA GLY A 303 6.34 16.48 4.77
C GLY A 303 4.96 16.52 4.12
N ALA A 304 4.71 15.72 3.06
CA ALA A 304 3.39 15.46 2.50
C ALA A 304 2.49 14.68 3.49
N LYS A 305 2.26 15.25 4.66
CA LYS A 305 1.12 14.95 5.50
C LYS A 305 0.12 16.03 5.19
N GLY A 306 -0.79 15.76 4.26
CA GLY A 306 -1.85 16.69 3.90
C GLY A 306 -2.68 16.98 5.15
N ARG A 307 -2.30 18.02 5.90
CA ARG A 307 -3.12 18.57 6.98
C ARG A 307 -4.27 19.30 6.31
N LEU A 308 -5.28 18.53 5.95
CA LEU A 308 -6.52 19.06 5.42
C LEU A 308 -7.31 19.55 6.62
N SER A 309 -7.74 20.82 6.57
CA SER A 309 -8.39 21.47 7.71
C SER A 309 -9.74 20.81 8.03
N ALA A 310 -10.16 20.92 9.30
CA ALA A 310 -11.47 20.43 9.76
C ALA A 310 -12.68 21.08 9.04
N ALA A 311 -12.47 22.13 8.25
CA ALA A 311 -13.49 22.80 7.43
C ALA A 311 -13.86 22.04 6.13
N THR A 312 -13.59 20.73 6.07
CA THR A 312 -13.77 19.87 4.88
C THR A 312 -14.91 18.86 5.04
N ALA A 313 -15.69 18.95 6.12
CA ALA A 313 -16.85 18.10 6.31
C ALA A 313 -17.88 18.40 5.22
N SER A 314 -18.22 17.41 4.40
CA SER A 314 -19.28 17.49 3.39
C SER A 314 -20.28 16.35 3.59
N ASN A 315 -21.57 16.70 3.62
CA ASN A 315 -22.68 15.74 3.75
C ASN A 315 -23.05 15.05 2.43
N GLY A 316 -22.17 15.11 1.43
CA GLY A 316 -22.27 14.35 0.19
C GLY A 316 -23.14 14.96 -0.90
N SER A 317 -22.84 14.51 -2.13
CA SER A 317 -23.47 14.67 -3.47
C SER A 317 -24.21 15.95 -3.89
N VAL A 318 -24.38 16.94 -3.02
CA VAL A 318 -25.11 18.20 -3.27
C VAL A 318 -24.18 19.41 -3.16
N GLU A 319 -23.06 19.29 -2.45
CA GLU A 319 -22.05 20.34 -2.36
C GLU A 319 -21.01 20.19 -3.46
N PRO A 320 -20.59 21.30 -4.10
CA PRO A 320 -19.64 21.24 -5.20
C PRO A 320 -18.24 20.78 -4.74
N ILE A 321 -17.54 20.12 -5.65
CA ILE A 321 -16.12 19.77 -5.47
C ILE A 321 -15.30 21.02 -5.78
N GLU A 322 -14.78 21.68 -4.75
CA GLU A 322 -13.87 22.82 -4.89
C GLU A 322 -12.44 22.33 -4.70
N THR A 323 -11.52 22.59 -5.63
CA THR A 323 -10.15 22.06 -5.57
C THR A 323 -9.18 23.00 -6.25
N ILE A 324 -7.88 22.86 -5.99
CA ILE A 324 -6.85 23.53 -6.77
C ILE A 324 -6.18 22.49 -7.67
N ILE A 325 -6.16 22.75 -8.98
CA ILE A 325 -5.52 21.91 -9.99
C ILE A 325 -4.50 22.77 -10.74
N ASN A 326 -3.23 22.36 -10.73
CA ASN A 326 -2.12 23.07 -11.38
C ASN A 326 -2.05 24.56 -10.96
N GLY A 327 -2.33 24.85 -9.68
CA GLY A 327 -2.35 26.21 -9.13
C GLY A 327 -3.60 27.03 -9.44
N THR A 328 -4.54 26.51 -10.23
CA THR A 328 -5.81 27.17 -10.56
C THR A 328 -6.96 26.61 -9.72
N ALA A 329 -7.86 27.47 -9.23
CA ALA A 329 -9.05 27.05 -8.52
C ALA A 329 -10.12 26.50 -9.49
N TYR A 330 -10.68 25.34 -9.16
CA TYR A 330 -11.77 24.70 -9.87
C TYR A 330 -12.95 24.46 -8.93
N ARG A 331 -14.16 24.50 -9.49
CA ARG A 331 -15.41 24.17 -8.82
C ARG A 331 -16.26 23.32 -9.74
N PHE A 332 -16.63 22.11 -9.29
CA PHE A 332 -17.45 21.18 -10.05
C PHE A 332 -18.78 20.94 -9.34
N GLU A 333 -19.88 21.22 -10.03
CA GLU A 333 -21.25 20.92 -9.56
C GLU A 333 -21.68 19.48 -9.91
N THR A 334 -20.82 18.74 -10.63
CA THR A 334 -21.05 17.37 -11.10
C THR A 334 -19.83 16.47 -10.87
N GLY A 335 -19.94 15.19 -11.24
CA GLY A 335 -18.83 14.23 -11.19
C GLY A 335 -18.66 13.51 -9.85
N HIS A 336 -19.61 13.64 -8.92
CA HIS A 336 -19.54 13.00 -7.60
C HIS A 336 -19.50 11.47 -7.63
N ASP A 337 -19.97 10.85 -8.71
CA ASP A 337 -20.00 9.41 -8.94
C ASP A 337 -18.86 8.89 -9.83
N LYS A 338 -17.90 9.78 -10.17
CA LYS A 338 -16.78 9.47 -11.05
C LYS A 338 -15.51 9.14 -10.26
N THR A 339 -14.57 8.54 -10.96
CA THR A 339 -13.16 8.56 -10.54
C THR A 339 -12.58 9.96 -10.74
N LEU A 340 -11.51 10.29 -10.02
CA LEU A 340 -10.79 11.55 -10.17
C LEU A 340 -10.16 11.66 -11.56
N LEU A 341 -9.78 10.53 -12.16
CA LEU A 341 -9.34 10.47 -13.55
C LEU A 341 -10.40 11.02 -14.50
N HIS A 342 -11.65 10.55 -14.39
CA HIS A 342 -12.74 10.99 -15.26
C HIS A 342 -13.12 12.45 -15.00
N LEU A 343 -13.14 12.90 -13.74
CA LEU A 343 -13.36 14.32 -13.41
C LEU A 343 -12.32 15.23 -14.09
N LEU A 344 -11.03 14.89 -13.97
CA LEU A 344 -9.94 15.68 -14.56
C LEU A 344 -10.03 15.73 -16.09
N ARG A 345 -10.36 14.62 -16.73
CA ARG A 345 -10.38 14.52 -18.20
C ARG A 345 -11.62 15.14 -18.81
N GLU A 346 -12.78 14.91 -18.21
CA GLU A 346 -14.08 15.23 -18.82
C GLU A 346 -14.63 16.58 -18.38
N GLU A 347 -14.33 17.00 -17.14
CA GLU A 347 -14.89 18.25 -16.58
C GLU A 347 -13.81 19.33 -16.45
N ALA A 348 -12.59 18.99 -16.00
CA ALA A 348 -11.48 19.93 -15.99
C ALA A 348 -10.81 20.10 -17.38
N LEU A 349 -11.12 19.22 -18.33
CA LEU A 349 -10.55 19.14 -19.69
C LEU A 349 -9.01 18.98 -19.72
N LEU A 350 -8.43 18.45 -18.64
CA LEU A 350 -7.00 18.14 -18.50
C LEU A 350 -6.75 16.69 -18.94
N THR A 351 -6.63 16.52 -20.26
CA THR A 351 -6.60 15.19 -20.90
C THR A 351 -5.23 14.54 -20.98
N GLY A 352 -4.19 15.18 -20.45
CA GLY A 352 -2.81 14.67 -20.38
C GLY A 352 -2.71 13.43 -19.51
N THR A 353 -3.40 13.42 -18.36
CA THR A 353 -3.60 12.21 -17.54
C THR A 353 -4.42 11.18 -18.33
N LYS A 354 -3.89 9.97 -18.56
CA LYS A 354 -4.52 8.98 -19.47
C LYS A 354 -5.18 7.82 -18.72
N GLU A 355 -6.30 7.36 -19.28
CA GLU A 355 -6.94 6.11 -18.87
C GLU A 355 -6.28 4.94 -19.60
N GLY A 356 -5.41 4.21 -18.92
CA GLY A 356 -4.76 3.02 -19.50
C GLY A 356 -5.52 1.75 -19.18
N CYS A 357 -5.19 1.13 -18.04
CA CYS A 357 -5.84 -0.09 -17.58
C CYS A 357 -7.12 0.15 -16.77
N ALA A 358 -7.32 1.36 -16.22
CA ALA A 358 -8.33 1.68 -15.19
C ALA A 358 -8.25 0.85 -13.88
N GLU A 359 -7.28 -0.05 -13.76
CA GLU A 359 -7.17 -1.02 -12.65
C GLU A 359 -6.10 -0.66 -11.61
N GLY A 360 -5.42 0.49 -11.74
CA GLY A 360 -4.28 0.83 -10.88
C GLY A 360 -2.99 0.03 -11.17
N GLU A 361 -2.86 -0.53 -12.36
CA GLU A 361 -1.69 -1.31 -12.75
C GLU A 361 -0.71 -0.50 -13.61
N CYS A 362 -1.18 0.16 -14.67
CA CYS A 362 -0.28 0.73 -15.67
C CYS A 362 0.29 2.13 -15.34
N GLY A 363 -0.26 2.82 -14.35
CA GLY A 363 0.16 4.16 -13.91
C GLY A 363 0.07 5.28 -14.95
N ALA A 364 -0.63 5.08 -16.08
CA ALA A 364 -0.78 6.14 -17.10
C ALA A 364 -1.59 7.35 -16.58
N CYS A 365 -2.37 7.13 -15.52
CA CYS A 365 -3.19 8.11 -14.84
C CYS A 365 -2.50 8.77 -13.62
N THR A 366 -1.17 8.65 -13.50
CA THR A 366 -0.44 9.19 -12.34
C THR A 366 -0.58 10.70 -12.27
N ILE A 367 -0.96 11.20 -11.10
CA ILE A 367 -1.02 12.63 -10.74
C ILE A 367 -0.34 12.84 -9.39
N PHE A 368 -0.13 14.09 -8.97
CA PHE A 368 0.15 14.38 -7.56
C PHE A 368 -1.12 14.82 -6.86
N LEU A 369 -1.48 14.14 -5.78
CA LEU A 369 -2.59 14.50 -4.89
C LEU A 369 -2.00 14.79 -3.51
N ASP A 370 -2.16 16.02 -3.03
CA ASP A 370 -1.65 16.48 -1.74
C ASP A 370 -0.13 16.16 -1.56
N GLY A 371 0.64 16.32 -2.64
CA GLY A 371 2.09 16.08 -2.67
C GLY A 371 2.53 14.63 -2.88
N LYS A 372 1.61 13.65 -2.92
CA LYS A 372 1.92 12.23 -3.15
C LYS A 372 1.57 11.79 -4.57
N ALA A 373 2.41 10.96 -5.19
CA ALA A 373 2.10 10.36 -6.49
C ALA A 373 0.97 9.34 -6.37
N VAL A 374 -0.17 9.73 -6.92
CA VAL A 374 -1.51 9.14 -7.04
C VAL A 374 -1.81 8.31 -8.28
N MET A 375 -2.49 7.16 -8.24
CA MET A 375 -3.21 6.66 -9.42
C MET A 375 -4.66 7.16 -9.42
N SER A 376 -4.97 8.18 -10.24
CA SER A 376 -6.27 8.87 -10.19
C SER A 376 -7.47 8.01 -10.58
N CYS A 377 -7.28 6.91 -11.32
CA CYS A 377 -8.36 5.96 -11.63
C CYS A 377 -8.94 5.27 -10.38
N LEU A 378 -8.15 5.14 -9.30
CA LEU A 378 -8.59 4.50 -8.06
C LEU A 378 -9.05 5.50 -6.99
N VAL A 379 -9.13 6.79 -7.32
CA VAL A 379 -9.52 7.83 -6.37
C VAL A 379 -10.93 8.29 -6.71
N PRO A 380 -11.90 8.26 -5.77
CA PRO A 380 -13.19 8.91 -5.97
C PRO A 380 -13.02 10.41 -6.24
N ALA A 381 -13.71 10.95 -7.23
CA ALA A 381 -13.66 12.38 -7.55
C ALA A 381 -13.97 13.30 -6.35
N PRO A 382 -14.96 13.01 -5.47
CA PRO A 382 -15.21 13.82 -4.28
C PRO A 382 -14.00 14.00 -3.34
N ARG A 383 -13.02 13.07 -3.37
CA ARG A 383 -11.78 13.23 -2.59
C ARG A 383 -10.96 14.45 -3.02
N ALA A 384 -11.19 15.00 -4.21
CA ALA A 384 -10.54 16.23 -4.66
C ALA A 384 -11.01 17.47 -3.90
N HIS A 385 -12.16 17.46 -3.23
CA HIS A 385 -12.66 18.63 -2.51
C HIS A 385 -11.63 19.15 -1.49
N GLN A 386 -11.22 20.41 -1.58
CA GLN A 386 -10.16 21.08 -0.82
C GLN A 386 -8.79 20.40 -0.92
N ALA A 387 -8.52 19.66 -1.99
CA ALA A 387 -7.21 19.05 -2.25
C ALA A 387 -6.34 19.92 -3.17
N GLN A 388 -5.04 19.61 -3.17
CA GLN A 388 -4.08 20.14 -4.14
C GLN A 388 -3.73 19.06 -5.16
N ILE A 389 -3.97 19.35 -6.44
CA ILE A 389 -3.73 18.41 -7.54
C ILE A 389 -2.73 19.01 -8.52
N VAL A 390 -1.76 18.21 -8.93
CA VAL A 390 -0.87 18.50 -10.05
C VAL A 390 -0.98 17.39 -11.09
N THR A 391 -1.33 17.73 -12.32
CA THR A 391 -1.34 16.84 -13.48
C THR A 391 -0.07 17.02 -14.30
N VAL A 392 0.11 16.22 -15.37
CA VAL A 392 1.29 16.35 -16.25
C VAL A 392 1.39 17.75 -16.89
N GLU A 393 0.26 18.37 -17.17
CA GLU A 393 0.16 19.74 -17.69
C GLU A 393 0.64 20.79 -16.68
N GLY A 394 0.61 20.49 -15.39
CA GLY A 394 1.04 21.38 -14.31
C GLY A 394 2.52 21.31 -13.97
N LEU A 395 3.30 20.43 -14.61
CA LEU A 395 4.75 20.37 -14.39
C LEU A 395 5.51 21.52 -15.07
N GLN A 396 4.99 22.03 -16.18
CA GLN A 396 5.59 23.16 -16.89
C GLN A 396 5.33 24.48 -16.14
N GLN A 397 6.25 25.43 -16.25
CA GLN A 397 6.11 26.78 -15.69
C GLN A 397 6.13 27.79 -16.83
N GLY A 398 4.97 28.31 -17.20
CA GLY A 398 4.84 29.14 -18.40
C GLY A 398 5.24 28.36 -19.64
N GLU A 399 6.22 28.88 -20.40
CA GLU A 399 6.77 28.22 -21.59
C GLU A 399 7.92 27.24 -21.26
N LYS A 400 8.40 27.22 -20.01
CA LYS A 400 9.53 26.37 -19.59
C LYS A 400 9.04 24.98 -19.20
N LEU A 401 9.47 23.97 -19.96
CA LEU A 401 9.22 22.56 -19.64
C LEU A 401 9.97 22.15 -18.37
N HIS A 402 9.38 21.23 -17.60
CA HIS A 402 10.09 20.57 -16.52
C HIS A 402 11.29 19.77 -17.08
N PRO A 403 12.44 19.68 -16.39
CA PRO A 403 13.62 18.96 -16.90
C PRO A 403 13.30 17.53 -17.39
N VAL A 404 12.46 16.80 -16.65
CA VAL A 404 11.97 15.46 -17.08
C VAL A 404 11.17 15.51 -18.39
N GLN A 405 10.33 16.52 -18.60
CA GLN A 405 9.60 16.65 -19.87
C GLN A 405 10.57 16.94 -21.02
N GLN A 406 11.54 17.82 -20.78
CA GLN A 406 12.55 18.21 -21.76
C GLN A 406 13.40 16.99 -22.18
N THR A 407 13.98 16.26 -21.24
CA THR A 407 14.84 15.11 -21.56
C THR A 407 14.07 13.96 -22.19
N PHE A 408 12.79 13.76 -21.85
CA PHE A 408 11.96 12.76 -22.55
C PHE A 408 11.81 13.07 -24.05
N ILE A 409 11.78 14.35 -24.43
CA ILE A 409 11.76 14.79 -25.83
C ILE A 409 13.14 14.59 -26.45
N GLU A 410 14.19 15.11 -25.82
CA GLU A 410 15.57 15.08 -26.34
C GLU A 410 16.09 13.65 -26.55
N ASP A 411 15.82 12.74 -25.62
CA ASP A 411 16.28 11.35 -25.69
C ASP A 411 15.39 10.45 -26.55
N ALA A 412 14.31 11.01 -27.12
CA ALA A 412 13.26 10.28 -27.79
C ALA A 412 12.69 9.15 -26.91
N ALA A 413 12.42 9.44 -25.64
CA ALA A 413 11.83 8.51 -24.68
C ALA A 413 10.30 8.30 -24.89
N VAL A 414 9.77 8.83 -25.99
CA VAL A 414 8.35 8.75 -26.37
C VAL A 414 8.23 7.86 -27.61
N GLN A 415 7.56 6.70 -27.45
CA GLN A 415 7.19 5.82 -28.57
C GLN A 415 5.75 6.14 -29.02
N CYS A 416 4.75 5.34 -28.61
CA CYS A 416 3.34 5.69 -28.83
C CYS A 416 2.85 6.84 -27.92
N GLY A 417 3.60 7.16 -26.87
CA GLY A 417 3.32 8.27 -25.95
C GLY A 417 2.20 8.06 -24.94
N TYR A 418 1.46 6.95 -24.99
CA TYR A 418 0.27 6.77 -24.14
C TYR A 418 0.59 6.70 -22.65
N CYS A 419 1.65 5.98 -22.27
CA CYS A 419 2.09 5.85 -20.88
C CYS A 419 3.00 7.00 -20.42
N THR A 420 3.51 7.81 -21.35
CA THR A 420 4.52 8.85 -21.09
C THR A 420 4.11 9.81 -19.97
N PRO A 421 2.87 10.33 -19.90
CA PRO A 421 2.45 11.19 -18.79
C PRO A 421 2.69 10.57 -17.42
N GLY A 422 2.36 9.29 -17.26
CA GLY A 422 2.57 8.55 -16.03
C GLY A 422 4.04 8.43 -15.63
N PHE A 423 4.91 8.10 -16.60
CA PHE A 423 6.37 8.02 -16.39
C PHE A 423 6.96 9.38 -16.01
N VAL A 424 6.56 10.44 -16.71
CA VAL A 424 7.01 11.81 -16.45
C VAL A 424 6.62 12.24 -15.03
N MET A 425 5.39 11.99 -14.61
CA MET A 425 4.93 12.34 -13.26
C MET A 425 5.70 11.57 -12.18
N SER A 426 5.88 10.25 -12.33
CA SER A 426 6.64 9.44 -11.37
C SER A 426 8.11 9.87 -11.31
N ALA A 427 8.74 10.15 -12.45
CA ALA A 427 10.12 10.62 -12.52
C ALA A 427 10.30 12.01 -11.91
N ALA A 428 9.38 12.96 -12.19
CA ALA A 428 9.42 14.28 -11.59
C ALA A 428 9.33 14.20 -10.06
N LYS A 429 8.44 13.36 -9.52
CA LYS A 429 8.33 13.16 -8.08
C LYS A 429 9.56 12.46 -7.48
N LEU A 430 10.14 11.50 -8.20
CA LEU A 430 11.39 10.86 -7.79
C LEU A 430 12.52 11.89 -7.66
N LEU A 431 12.70 12.76 -8.65
CA LEU A 431 13.78 13.75 -8.64
C LEU A 431 13.56 14.85 -7.59
N GLU A 432 12.31 15.14 -7.23
CA GLU A 432 12.00 15.99 -6.08
C GLU A 432 12.40 15.32 -4.75
N GLU A 433 12.12 14.03 -4.59
CA GLU A 433 12.39 13.27 -3.38
C GLU A 433 13.88 12.93 -3.21
N ILE A 434 14.50 12.45 -4.29
CA ILE A 434 15.86 11.95 -4.40
C ILE A 434 16.51 12.63 -5.63
N PRO A 435 17.15 13.80 -5.47
CA PRO A 435 17.68 14.58 -6.59
C PRO A 435 18.75 13.88 -7.42
N VAL A 436 19.48 12.93 -6.83
CA VAL A 436 20.51 12.13 -7.50
C VAL A 436 20.21 10.65 -7.26
N PRO A 437 19.19 10.08 -7.93
CA PRO A 437 18.79 8.70 -7.71
C PRO A 437 19.76 7.74 -8.40
N SER A 438 19.98 6.57 -7.80
CA SER A 438 20.62 5.45 -8.49
C SER A 438 19.70 4.90 -9.59
N ARG A 439 20.29 4.20 -10.56
CA ARG A 439 19.51 3.51 -11.60
C ARG A 439 18.49 2.52 -11.03
N GLU A 440 18.82 1.85 -9.92
CA GLU A 440 17.89 0.95 -9.23
C GLU A 440 16.72 1.71 -8.61
N GLN A 441 16.97 2.89 -8.02
CA GLN A 441 15.91 3.76 -7.51
C GLN A 441 15.01 4.27 -8.63
N ILE A 442 15.57 4.64 -9.79
CA ILE A 442 14.80 5.01 -10.99
C ILE A 442 13.92 3.84 -11.44
N GLN A 443 14.50 2.65 -11.61
CA GLN A 443 13.73 1.47 -12.01
C GLN A 443 12.59 1.19 -11.04
N PHE A 444 12.87 1.24 -9.74
CA PHE A 444 11.88 0.96 -8.70
C PHE A 444 10.76 2.00 -8.68
N ALA A 445 11.09 3.29 -8.73
CA ALA A 445 10.12 4.38 -8.81
C ALA A 445 9.17 4.23 -10.01
N LEU A 446 9.67 3.73 -11.13
CA LEU A 446 8.90 3.54 -12.36
C LEU A 446 8.17 2.19 -12.44
N THR A 447 8.27 1.32 -11.41
CA THR A 447 7.57 0.02 -11.41
C THR A 447 6.05 0.14 -11.50
N GLY A 448 5.50 1.30 -11.14
CA GLY A 448 4.08 1.62 -11.29
C GLY A 448 3.64 2.01 -12.68
N ASN A 449 4.57 2.11 -13.64
CA ASN A 449 4.32 2.60 -14.98
C ASN A 449 4.64 1.52 -16.00
N LEU A 450 3.63 1.08 -16.76
CA LEU A 450 3.79 0.02 -17.76
C LEU A 450 3.76 0.60 -19.17
N CYS A 451 4.82 0.33 -19.92
CA CYS A 451 4.96 0.68 -21.33
C CYS A 451 4.74 -0.54 -22.22
N ARG A 452 3.64 -0.54 -22.99
CA ARG A 452 3.33 -1.60 -23.97
C ARG A 452 4.33 -1.69 -25.11
N CYS A 453 4.95 -0.58 -25.47
CA CYS A 453 5.95 -0.48 -26.55
C CYS A 453 7.38 -0.82 -26.09
N THR A 454 7.55 -1.17 -24.81
CA THR A 454 8.81 -1.65 -24.19
C THR A 454 10.03 -0.73 -24.28
N GLY A 455 9.83 0.58 -24.51
CA GLY A 455 10.89 1.61 -24.61
C GLY A 455 11.64 1.98 -23.32
N TYR A 456 11.69 1.10 -22.31
CA TYR A 456 12.17 1.41 -20.96
C TYR A 456 13.62 1.93 -20.90
N TYR A 457 14.50 1.50 -21.81
CA TYR A 457 15.90 1.96 -21.81
C TYR A 457 16.01 3.47 -22.00
N LYS A 458 15.26 4.02 -22.97
CA LYS A 458 15.24 5.46 -23.24
C LYS A 458 14.51 6.25 -22.15
N ILE A 459 13.47 5.67 -21.57
CA ILE A 459 12.76 6.25 -20.42
C ILE A 459 13.71 6.38 -19.23
N ILE A 460 14.45 5.33 -18.87
CA ILE A 460 15.40 5.35 -17.75
C ILE A 460 16.53 6.35 -18.03
N GLN A 461 17.08 6.35 -19.24
CA GLN A 461 18.12 7.30 -19.66
C GLN A 461 17.65 8.76 -19.50
N ALA A 462 16.42 9.08 -19.95
CA ALA A 462 15.87 10.43 -19.82
C ALA A 462 15.73 10.89 -18.37
N VAL A 463 15.45 9.98 -17.43
CA VAL A 463 15.43 10.29 -15.99
C VAL A 463 16.85 10.49 -15.46
N GLU A 464 17.81 9.66 -15.87
CA GLU A 464 19.23 9.81 -15.51
C GLU A 464 19.79 11.15 -16.02
N ASP A 465 19.39 11.60 -17.21
CA ASP A 465 19.82 12.88 -17.78
C ASP A 465 19.08 14.07 -17.15
N ALA A 466 17.78 13.93 -16.84
CA ALA A 466 17.05 14.96 -16.10
C ALA A 466 17.66 15.21 -14.71
N ALA A 467 18.20 14.18 -14.04
CA ALA A 467 18.87 14.33 -12.75
C ALA A 467 20.16 15.17 -12.82
N LYS A 468 20.78 15.28 -14.01
CA LYS A 468 21.99 16.11 -14.23
C LYS A 468 21.64 17.59 -14.45
N VAL A 469 20.45 17.86 -14.99
CA VAL A 469 19.91 19.19 -15.19
C VAL A 469 19.25 19.62 -13.88
N ARG A 470 20.04 20.14 -12.94
CA ARG A 470 19.58 20.48 -11.58
C ARG A 470 18.26 21.26 -11.61
N ILE A 471 17.28 20.79 -10.83
CA ILE A 471 16.06 21.53 -10.52
C ILE A 471 16.46 22.72 -9.63
N GLY A 472 16.74 23.89 -10.22
CA GLY A 472 17.08 25.12 -9.49
C GLY A 472 18.47 25.73 -9.71
N ASP A 473 19.22 25.35 -10.75
CA ASP A 473 20.39 26.13 -11.21
C ASP A 473 19.95 27.32 -12.12
N GLU A 474 18.93 28.06 -11.67
CA GLU A 474 18.62 29.44 -12.09
C GLU A 474 18.25 30.29 -10.86
#